data_AF-A0A240EM36-F1
#
_entry.id   AF-A0A240EM36-F1
#
_cell.length_a   1.000
_cell.length_b   1.000
_cell.length_c   1.000
_cell.angle_alpha   90.00
_cell.angle_beta   90.00
_cell.angle_gamma   90.00
#
_symmetry.space_group_name_H-M   'P 1'
#
loop_
_entity.id
_entity.type
_entity.pdbx_description
1 polymer ?
#
loop_
_entity_poly.entity_id
_entity_poly.type
_entity_poly.pdbx_seq_one_letter_code
_entity_poly.pdbx_strand_id
1 'polypeptide(L)'
;MYKLPEHEKVSATKVVKLYAQRMQIEEAFRDTKNSKLGLGLEYANSKSAKRYDNLILIASLITFMLWCVGFVSAQLTQSRLLQANTERRKCVLSYVYLGREVIDDARYCPDEPLLIYVYSQLSKLTIQFEDL
;
A
#
# COMPACT_ATOMS: atom_id res chain seq x y z
N MET A 1 -17.09 -9.51 23.86
CA MET A 1 -17.49 -8.09 23.97
C MET A 1 -16.28 -7.24 23.62
N TYR A 2 -16.27 -6.52 22.50
CA TYR A 2 -15.11 -5.74 22.06
C TYR A 2 -14.89 -4.58 23.02
N LYS A 3 -13.67 -4.43 23.56
CA LYS A 3 -13.27 -3.31 24.43
C LYS A 3 -13.00 -2.07 23.56
N LEU A 4 -14.05 -1.35 23.20
CA LEU A 4 -13.96 -0.05 22.53
C LEU A 4 -13.90 1.05 23.61
N PRO A 5 -13.15 2.15 23.39
CA PRO A 5 -13.04 3.25 24.35
C PRO A 5 -14.42 3.88 24.61
N GLU A 6 -14.78 4.04 25.89
CA GLU A 6 -16.13 4.47 26.33
C GLU A 6 -16.51 5.91 25.89
N HIS A 7 -15.53 6.73 25.50
CA HIS A 7 -15.71 8.16 25.23
C HIS A 7 -15.97 8.51 23.76
N GLU A 8 -15.77 7.57 22.82
CA GLU A 8 -16.12 7.79 21.43
C GLU A 8 -17.43 7.07 21.12
N LYS A 9 -18.47 7.82 20.76
CA LYS A 9 -19.69 7.27 20.16
C LYS A 9 -19.36 6.75 18.76
N VAL A 10 -18.62 5.64 18.68
CA VAL A 10 -18.29 4.98 17.42
C VAL A 10 -19.57 4.34 16.91
N SER A 11 -20.13 4.91 15.84
CA SER A 11 -21.30 4.33 15.16
C SER A 11 -20.99 2.88 14.72
N ALA A 12 -21.98 1.99 14.79
CA ALA A 12 -21.84 0.60 14.34
C ALA A 12 -21.28 0.51 12.91
N THR A 13 -21.63 1.46 12.04
CA THR A 13 -21.11 1.57 10.67
C THR A 13 -19.59 1.77 10.64
N LYS A 14 -19.03 2.58 11.56
CA LYS A 14 -17.59 2.81 11.66
C LYS A 14 -16.85 1.55 12.12
N VAL A 15 -17.40 0.83 13.09
CA VAL A 15 -16.84 -0.45 13.56
C VAL A 15 -16.77 -1.46 12.42
N VAL A 16 -17.85 -1.59 11.63
CA VAL A 16 -17.89 -2.50 10.48
C VAL A 16 -16.85 -2.11 9.42
N LYS A 17 -16.71 -0.82 9.10
CA LYS A 17 -15.70 -0.33 8.14
C LYS A 17 -14.27 -0.60 8.62
N LEU A 18 -13.96 -0.32 9.90
CA LEU A 18 -12.65 -0.62 10.49
C LEU A 18 -12.35 -2.12 10.42
N TYR A 19 -13.32 -2.96 10.78
CA TYR A 19 -13.13 -4.40 10.74
C TYR A 19 -12.93 -4.94 9.33
N ALA A 20 -13.57 -4.33 8.32
CA ALA A 20 -13.37 -4.70 6.92
C ALA A 20 -11.93 -4.47 6.43
N GLN A 21 -11.20 -3.50 7.00
CA GLN A 21 -9.78 -3.26 6.67
C GLN A 21 -8.86 -4.39 7.13
N ARG A 22 -9.30 -5.27 8.04
CA ARG A 22 -8.49 -6.41 8.53
C ARG A 22 -8.02 -7.33 7.39
N MET A 23 -8.82 -7.47 6.33
CA MET A 23 -8.45 -8.30 5.18
C MET A 23 -7.22 -7.75 4.44
N GLN A 24 -7.10 -6.42 4.34
CA GLN A 24 -5.95 -5.78 3.68
C GLN A 24 -4.62 -6.12 4.36
N ILE A 25 -4.63 -6.30 5.68
CA ILE A 25 -3.45 -6.70 6.46
C ILE A 25 -2.98 -8.10 6.03
N GLU A 26 -3.92 -9.04 5.90
CA GLU A 26 -3.61 -10.41 5.49
C GLU A 26 -3.08 -10.47 4.05
N GLU A 27 -3.69 -9.69 3.15
CA GLU A 27 -3.23 -9.57 1.76
C GLU A 27 -1.84 -8.96 1.67
N ALA A 28 -1.54 -7.90 2.44
CA ALA A 28 -0.21 -7.30 2.50
C ALA A 28 0.87 -8.29 2.98
N PHE A 29 0.56 -9.11 3.99
CA PHE A 29 1.48 -10.16 4.46
C PHE A 29 1.68 -11.25 3.40
N ARG A 30 0.62 -11.65 2.70
CA ARG A 30 0.70 -12.63 1.60
C ARG A 30 1.58 -12.10 0.48
N ASP A 31 1.38 -10.84 0.10
CA ASP A 31 2.14 -10.20 -0.99
C ASP A 31 3.60 -10.01 -0.59
N THR A 32 3.91 -9.67 0.66
CA THR A 32 5.31 -9.55 1.11
C THR A 32 6.06 -10.89 1.02
N LYS A 33 5.37 -12.01 1.28
CA LYS A 33 5.97 -13.35 1.22
C LYS A 33 6.14 -13.86 -0.20
N ASN A 34 5.17 -13.59 -1.07
CA ASN A 34 5.13 -14.10 -2.43
C ASN A 34 6.36 -13.67 -3.24
N SER A 35 7.07 -14.63 -3.80
CA SER A 35 8.24 -14.37 -4.64
C SER A 35 7.96 -13.90 -6.06
N LYS A 36 6.84 -14.32 -6.65
CA LYS A 36 6.55 -14.02 -8.06
C LYS A 36 5.98 -12.61 -8.22
N LEU A 37 5.13 -12.20 -7.29
CA LEU A 37 4.39 -10.94 -7.38
C LEU A 37 4.71 -9.96 -6.24
N GLY A 38 5.59 -10.36 -5.33
CA GLY A 38 5.85 -9.65 -4.08
C GLY A 38 7.32 -9.45 -3.79
N LEU A 39 7.67 -9.40 -2.52
CA LEU A 39 9.06 -9.15 -2.07
C LEU A 39 9.86 -10.44 -1.81
N GLY A 40 9.25 -11.62 -1.99
CA GLY A 40 9.94 -12.90 -1.90
C GLY A 40 10.55 -13.22 -0.53
N LEU A 41 9.96 -12.70 0.54
CA LEU A 41 10.46 -12.92 1.91
C LEU A 41 10.49 -14.42 2.28
N GLU A 42 9.70 -15.26 1.61
CA GLU A 42 9.72 -16.72 1.74
C GLU A 42 11.09 -17.34 1.43
N TYR A 43 11.86 -16.76 0.49
CA TYR A 43 13.20 -17.24 0.14
C TYR A 43 14.29 -16.85 1.13
N ALA A 44 14.01 -15.91 2.04
CA ALA A 44 14.99 -15.49 3.02
C ALA A 44 15.40 -16.62 3.98
N ASN A 45 14.52 -17.62 4.20
CA ASN A 45 14.72 -18.83 5.00
C ASN A 45 15.54 -18.61 6.29
N SER A 46 15.28 -17.49 6.97
CA SER A 46 16.07 -17.07 8.12
C SER A 46 15.63 -17.81 9.37
N LYS A 47 16.58 -18.46 10.06
CA LYS A 47 16.34 -19.15 11.34
C LYS A 47 16.55 -18.25 12.57
N SER A 48 17.00 -17.01 12.37
CA SER A 48 17.23 -16.03 13.43
C SER A 48 16.15 -14.97 13.40
N ALA A 49 15.46 -14.77 14.53
CA ALA A 49 14.44 -13.74 14.71
C ALA A 49 15.00 -12.34 14.38
N LYS A 50 16.18 -11.99 14.93
CA LYS A 50 16.83 -10.70 14.70
C LYS A 50 17.10 -10.42 13.22
N ARG A 51 17.50 -11.45 12.46
CA ARG A 51 17.75 -11.28 11.02
C ARG A 51 16.43 -11.16 10.25
N TYR A 52 15.38 -11.83 10.70
CA TYR A 52 14.04 -11.73 10.12
C TYR A 52 13.41 -10.35 10.37
N ASP A 53 13.60 -9.77 11.56
CA ASP A 53 13.16 -8.41 11.89
C ASP A 53 13.78 -7.37 10.94
N ASN A 54 15.10 -7.48 10.70
CA ASN A 54 15.79 -6.61 9.74
C ASN A 54 15.23 -6.76 8.31
N LEU A 55 14.90 -7.98 7.88
CA LEU A 55 14.34 -8.23 6.56
C LEU A 55 12.91 -7.67 6.44
N ILE A 56 12.08 -7.80 7.48
CA ILE A 56 10.76 -7.17 7.52
C ILE A 56 10.88 -5.65 7.46
N LEU A 57 11.86 -5.07 8.16
CA LEU A 57 12.11 -3.62 8.09
C LEU A 57 12.45 -3.19 6.66
N ILE A 58 13.38 -3.88 6.01
CA ILE A 58 13.75 -3.60 4.61
C ILE A 58 12.54 -3.78 3.69
N ALA A 59 11.79 -4.87 3.84
CA ALA A 59 10.58 -5.13 3.04
C ALA A 59 9.52 -4.03 3.24
N SER A 60 9.37 -3.53 4.46
CA SER A 60 8.44 -2.43 4.78
C SER A 60 8.88 -1.13 4.10
N LEU A 61 10.18 -0.82 4.11
CA LEU A 61 10.72 0.36 3.43
C LEU A 61 10.55 0.28 1.91
N ILE A 62 10.83 -0.89 1.31
CA ILE A 62 10.60 -1.12 -0.13
C ILE A 62 9.12 -0.95 -0.46
N THR A 63 8.23 -1.56 0.32
CA THR A 63 6.78 -1.45 0.13
C THR A 63 6.32 0.01 0.21
N PHE A 64 6.85 0.78 1.16
CA PHE A 64 6.55 2.21 1.29
C PHE A 64 7.01 3.00 0.05
N MET A 65 8.23 2.75 -0.45
CA MET A 65 8.73 3.41 -1.66
C MET A 65 7.86 3.07 -2.88
N LEU A 66 7.51 1.79 -3.07
CA LEU A 66 6.63 1.36 -4.16
C LEU A 66 5.24 2.00 -4.04
N TRP A 67 4.72 2.12 -2.82
CA TRP A 67 3.45 2.80 -2.57
C TRP A 67 3.51 4.28 -2.99
N CYS A 68 4.59 4.99 -2.66
CA CYS A 68 4.78 6.39 -3.09
C CYS A 68 4.83 6.52 -4.62
N VAL A 69 5.64 5.69 -5.29
CA VAL A 69 5.78 5.70 -6.76
C VAL A 69 4.46 5.36 -7.44
N GLY A 70 3.77 4.31 -6.97
CA GLY A 70 2.49 3.91 -7.55
C GLY A 70 1.35 4.89 -7.27
N PHE A 71 1.39 5.59 -6.13
CA PHE A 71 0.47 6.69 -5.88
C PHE A 71 0.67 7.82 -6.89
N VAL A 72 1.92 8.25 -7.12
CA VAL A 72 2.25 9.25 -8.14
C VAL A 72 1.74 8.80 -9.52
N SER A 73 2.02 7.56 -9.90
CA SER A 73 1.57 6.98 -11.17
C SER A 73 0.04 6.97 -11.31
N ALA A 74 -0.68 6.67 -10.23
CA ALA A 74 -2.13 6.72 -10.21
C ALA A 74 -2.67 8.15 -10.42
N GLN A 75 -2.03 9.16 -9.81
CA GLN A 75 -2.38 10.57 -10.01
C GLN A 75 -2.13 11.01 -11.46
N LEU A 76 -1.09 10.48 -12.11
CA LEU A 76 -0.83 10.67 -13.54
C LEU A 76 -1.79 9.87 -14.45
N THR A 77 -2.76 9.16 -13.88
CA THR A 77 -3.72 8.34 -14.64
C THR A 77 -3.07 7.18 -15.42
N GLN A 78 -1.80 6.89 -15.16
CA GLN A 78 -1.04 5.80 -15.81
C GLN A 78 -1.55 4.42 -15.41
N SER A 79 -2.19 4.30 -14.23
CA SER A 79 -2.87 3.08 -13.78
C SER A 79 -3.89 2.55 -14.81
N ARG A 80 -4.46 3.42 -15.65
CA ARG A 80 -5.37 3.03 -16.73
C ARG A 80 -4.70 2.28 -17.86
N LEU A 81 -3.41 2.51 -18.08
CA LEU A 81 -2.62 1.84 -19.12
C LEU A 81 -2.18 0.44 -18.66
N LEU A 82 -2.12 0.23 -17.36
CA LEU A 82 -1.73 -1.03 -16.73
C LEU A 82 -2.94 -1.94 -16.40
N GLN A 83 -4.16 -1.42 -16.46
CA GLN A 83 -5.37 -2.20 -16.22
C GLN A 83 -5.98 -2.70 -17.54
N ALA A 84 -6.39 -3.98 -17.56
CA ALA A 84 -7.17 -4.55 -18.66
C ALA A 84 -8.68 -4.25 -18.54
N ASN A 85 -9.15 -3.92 -17.33
CA ASN A 85 -10.57 -3.70 -17.05
C ASN A 85 -11.04 -2.30 -17.49
N THR A 86 -12.32 -2.20 -17.88
CA THR A 86 -12.95 -0.93 -18.29
C THR A 86 -13.39 -0.05 -17.11
N GLU A 87 -13.18 -0.49 -15.87
CA GLU A 87 -13.55 0.28 -14.67
C GLU A 87 -12.77 1.60 -14.59
N ARG A 88 -13.48 2.70 -14.35
CA ARG A 88 -12.91 4.06 -14.31
C ARG A 88 -13.23 4.83 -13.03
N ARG A 89 -14.16 4.32 -12.21
CA ARG A 89 -14.67 5.01 -11.00
C ARG A 89 -13.81 4.77 -9.77
N LYS A 90 -13.02 3.69 -9.75
CA LYS A 90 -12.17 3.32 -8.61
C LYS A 90 -10.79 2.88 -9.06
N CYS A 91 -9.80 3.07 -8.19
CA CYS A 91 -8.49 2.46 -8.37
C CYS A 91 -8.62 0.95 -8.15
N VAL A 92 -8.37 0.14 -9.19
CA VAL A 92 -8.50 -1.32 -9.13
C VAL A 92 -7.19 -1.98 -8.68
N LEU A 93 -6.05 -1.46 -9.15
CA LEU A 93 -4.73 -1.96 -8.80
C LEU A 93 -4.23 -1.28 -7.52
N SER A 94 -3.52 -2.01 -6.67
CA SER A 94 -2.88 -1.43 -5.48
C SER A 94 -1.74 -0.50 -5.90
N TYR A 95 -1.46 0.52 -5.09
CA TYR A 95 -0.34 1.43 -5.37
C TYR A 95 0.99 0.68 -5.36
N VAL A 96 1.18 -0.33 -4.51
CA VAL A 96 2.41 -1.14 -4.51
C VAL A 96 2.61 -1.86 -5.84
N TYR A 97 1.54 -2.43 -6.41
CA TYR A 97 1.59 -3.07 -7.72
C TYR A 97 1.94 -2.07 -8.82
N LEU A 98 1.25 -0.93 -8.85
CA LEU A 98 1.53 0.15 -9.81
C LEU A 98 2.98 0.64 -9.70
N GLY A 99 3.48 0.84 -8.49
CA GLY A 99 4.85 1.25 -8.24
C GLY A 99 5.85 0.25 -8.81
N ARG A 100 5.60 -1.05 -8.65
CA ARG A 100 6.49 -2.10 -9.17
C ARG A 100 6.52 -2.12 -10.70
N GLU A 101 5.39 -1.95 -11.36
CA GLU A 101 5.34 -1.96 -12.83
C GLU A 101 5.98 -0.70 -13.44
N VAL A 102 5.95 0.41 -12.71
CA VAL A 102 6.41 1.72 -13.19
C VAL A 102 7.89 1.97 -12.89
N ILE A 103 8.41 1.46 -11.77
CA ILE A 103 9.76 1.79 -11.31
C ILE A 103 10.86 1.35 -12.28
N ASP A 104 10.65 0.25 -13.00
CA ASP A 104 11.60 -0.30 -13.97
C ASP A 104 11.26 0.09 -15.43
N ASP A 105 10.24 0.92 -15.65
CA ASP A 105 9.74 1.27 -16.98
C ASP A 105 9.88 2.77 -17.28
N ALA A 106 10.79 3.08 -18.21
CA ALA A 106 11.06 4.45 -18.66
C ALA A 106 9.83 5.18 -19.23
N ARG A 107 8.79 4.46 -19.68
CA ARG A 107 7.56 5.05 -20.20
C ARG A 107 6.71 5.73 -19.12
N TYR A 108 6.89 5.32 -17.87
CA TYR A 108 6.07 5.75 -16.75
C TYR A 108 6.85 6.55 -15.70
N CYS A 109 8.12 6.86 -15.98
CA CYS A 109 9.02 7.57 -15.08
C CYS A 109 8.34 8.84 -14.52
N PRO A 110 8.09 8.91 -13.20
CA PRO A 110 7.47 10.09 -12.60
C PRO A 110 8.47 11.24 -12.58
N ASP A 111 8.04 12.43 -13.04
CA ASP A 111 8.87 13.63 -13.00
C ASP A 111 9.26 13.98 -11.56
N GLU A 112 10.52 14.36 -11.33
CA GLU A 112 11.08 14.73 -10.02
C GLU A 112 10.23 15.76 -9.22
N PRO A 113 9.64 16.81 -9.83
CA PRO A 113 8.78 17.76 -9.11
C PRO A 113 7.50 17.11 -8.56
N LEU A 114 6.98 16.09 -9.24
CA LEU A 114 5.76 15.41 -8.84
C LEU A 114 5.99 14.49 -7.64
N LEU A 115 7.17 13.86 -7.57
CA LEU A 115 7.60 13.14 -6.38
C LEU A 115 7.66 14.09 -5.17
N ILE A 116 8.32 15.25 -5.30
CA ILE A 116 8.41 16.27 -4.24
C ILE A 116 7.01 16.72 -3.79
N TYR A 117 6.10 16.94 -4.74
CA TYR A 117 4.71 17.29 -4.44
C TYR A 117 4.01 16.19 -3.63
N VAL A 118 4.09 14.92 -4.05
CA VAL A 118 3.46 13.81 -3.32
C VAL A 118 4.07 13.66 -1.92
N TYR A 119 5.38 13.78 -1.77
CA TYR A 119 6.03 13.79 -0.46
C TYR A 119 5.51 14.92 0.44
N SER A 120 5.28 16.11 -0.11
CA SER A 120 4.69 17.23 0.65
C SER A 120 3.24 16.98 1.09
N GLN A 121 2.51 16.11 0.38
CA GLN A 121 1.11 15.80 0.67
C GLN A 121 0.93 14.52 1.50
N LEU A 122 2.00 13.81 1.87
CA LEU A 122 1.94 12.54 2.62
C LEU A 122 1.02 12.60 3.86
N SER A 123 1.04 13.70 4.60
CA SER A 123 0.21 13.90 5.80
C SER A 123 -1.29 13.93 5.51
N LYS A 124 -1.70 14.25 4.28
CA LYS A 124 -3.09 14.27 3.83
C LYS A 124 -3.53 12.95 3.19
N LEU A 125 -2.59 12.06 2.88
CA LEU A 125 -2.84 10.78 2.24
C LEU A 125 -3.11 9.65 3.24
N THR A 126 -2.78 9.87 4.52
CA THR A 126 -3.19 8.96 5.58
C THR A 126 -4.68 9.10 5.82
N ILE A 127 -5.41 7.97 5.75
CA ILE A 127 -6.82 7.91 6.12
C ILE A 127 -6.94 8.40 7.56
N GLN A 128 -7.61 9.53 7.78
CA GLN A 128 -7.86 10.02 9.14
C GLN A 128 -9.00 9.21 9.75
N PHE A 129 -8.97 9.02 11.08
CA PHE A 129 -10.08 8.38 11.79
C PHE A 129 -11.41 9.12 11.59
N GLU A 130 -11.34 10.42 11.26
CA GLU A 130 -12.49 11.25 10.92
C GLU A 130 -13.13 10.87 9.56
N ASP A 131 -12.36 10.30 8.63
CA ASP A 131 -12.80 9.95 7.26
C ASP A 131 -13.56 8.61 7.19
N LEU A 132 -13.60 7.84 8.28
CA LEU A 132 -14.28 6.54 8.40
C LEU A 132 -15.74 6.64 8.85
#